data_AF-A0A8S3G732-F1
#
_entry.id   AF-A0A8S3G732-F1
#
_cell.length_a   1.000
_cell.length_b   1.000
_cell.length_c   1.000
_cell.angle_alpha   90.00
_cell.angle_beta   90.00
_cell.angle_gamma   90.00
#
_symmetry.space_group_name_H-M   'P 1'
#
loop_
_entity.id
_entity.type
_entity.pdbx_description
1 polymer ?
#
loop_
_entity_poly.entity_id
_entity_poly.type
_entity_poly.pdbx_seq_one_letter_code
_entity_poly.pdbx_strand_id
1 'polypeptide(L)'
;MATPGVFVCAFVNTGLLQSITNSPPTSWTRFSFTYVAALSRTTLRFTSATAISGKFWAVDNVTVSASSSPSVNLINNTAFESGPSVGWNVYSCGSSCTSSIMNSINCLGGGGWCYQNSCADTTNLQFLEQSFDTVVGVTYNINYWLLRGGSGVATGIQ
;
A
#
# COMPACT_ATOMS: atom_id res chain seq x y z
N MET A 1 -15.81 22.24 1.83
CA MET A 1 -14.48 21.69 1.54
C MET A 1 -14.60 20.19 1.46
N ALA A 2 -14.14 19.56 0.38
CA ALA A 2 -14.08 18.09 0.33
C ALA A 2 -13.01 17.61 1.32
N THR A 3 -13.32 16.60 2.13
CA THR A 3 -12.33 15.97 3.01
C THR A 3 -11.19 15.45 2.15
N PRO A 4 -9.92 15.72 2.47
CA PRO A 4 -8.80 15.15 1.73
C PRO A 4 -8.82 13.63 1.82
N GLY A 5 -8.50 12.96 0.71
CA GLY A 5 -8.28 11.51 0.72
C GLY A 5 -7.14 11.16 1.68
N VAL A 6 -7.23 10.01 2.33
CA VAL A 6 -6.24 9.54 3.30
C VAL A 6 -5.56 8.29 2.76
N PHE A 7 -4.25 8.18 2.98
CA PHE A 7 -3.48 6.95 2.86
C PHE A 7 -2.66 6.76 4.14
N VAL A 8 -2.71 5.56 4.69
CA VAL A 8 -2.00 5.19 5.90
C VAL A 8 -1.23 3.90 5.66
N CYS A 9 0.05 3.88 6.00
CA CYS A 9 0.86 2.68 6.12
C CYS A 9 1.18 2.48 7.61
N ALA A 10 0.88 1.30 8.14
CA ALA A 10 1.05 1.01 9.56
C ALA A 10 1.30 -0.47 9.81
N PHE A 11 1.88 -0.76 10.97
CA PHE A 11 1.77 -2.08 11.58
C PHE A 11 0.57 -2.09 12.53
N VAL A 12 -0.36 -3.02 12.32
CA VAL A 12 -1.69 -3.04 12.98
C VAL A 12 -1.60 -2.95 14.50
N ASN A 13 -0.56 -3.53 15.11
CA ASN A 13 -0.44 -3.63 16.57
C ASN A 13 0.64 -2.71 17.17
N THR A 14 1.41 -2.00 16.35
CA THR A 14 2.66 -1.39 16.82
C THR A 14 2.90 0.04 16.35
N GLY A 15 2.11 0.54 15.40
CA GLY A 15 2.02 1.99 15.17
C GLY A 15 2.00 2.42 13.71
N LEU A 16 1.78 3.72 13.55
CA LEU A 16 1.72 4.44 12.28
C LEU A 16 3.15 4.61 11.71
N LEU A 17 3.38 4.16 10.47
CA LEU A 17 4.62 4.45 9.73
C LEU A 17 4.46 5.72 8.89
N GLN A 18 3.31 5.88 8.24
CA GLN A 18 3.02 7.03 7.38
C GLN A 18 1.53 7.33 7.38
N SER A 19 1.18 8.62 7.37
CA SER A 19 -0.15 9.12 7.03
C SER A 19 -0.01 10.25 6.00
N ILE A 20 -0.78 10.18 4.91
CA ILE A 20 -0.78 11.17 3.83
C ILE A 20 -2.22 11.61 3.61
N THR A 21 -2.48 12.91 3.77
CA THR A 21 -3.81 13.51 3.57
C THR A 21 -3.77 14.68 2.59
N ASN A 22 -2.81 15.61 2.75
CA ASN A 22 -2.88 16.91 2.09
C ASN A 22 -1.94 17.10 0.88
N SER A 23 -0.98 16.20 0.68
CA SER A 23 -0.01 16.31 -0.42
C SER A 23 0.35 14.92 -0.96
N PRO A 24 -0.62 14.26 -1.62
CA PRO A 24 -0.40 12.93 -2.14
C PRO A 24 0.54 12.95 -3.35
N PRO A 25 1.37 11.92 -3.53
CA PRO A 25 2.25 11.81 -4.69
C PRO A 25 1.43 11.65 -5.97
N THR A 26 1.63 12.55 -6.94
CA THR A 26 0.98 12.49 -8.27
C THR A 26 1.77 11.68 -9.29
N SER A 27 2.99 11.28 -8.94
CA SER A 27 3.82 10.32 -9.66
C SER A 27 4.25 9.20 -8.71
N TRP A 28 4.67 8.06 -9.26
CA TRP A 28 5.17 6.96 -8.44
C TRP A 28 6.32 7.43 -7.55
N THR A 29 6.10 7.37 -6.25
CA THR A 29 7.07 7.81 -5.24
C THR A 29 7.40 6.63 -4.33
N ARG A 30 8.69 6.38 -4.14
CA ARG A 30 9.16 5.35 -3.22
C ARG A 30 9.20 5.90 -1.80
N PHE A 31 8.60 5.18 -0.87
CA PHE A 31 8.70 5.42 0.56
C PHE A 31 9.57 4.35 1.21
N SER A 32 10.30 4.73 2.25
CA SER A 32 11.18 3.84 3.00
C SER A 32 11.15 4.19 4.49
N PHE A 33 10.98 3.18 5.33
CA PHE A 33 10.90 3.30 6.79
C PHE A 33 11.71 2.21 7.47
N THR A 34 12.11 2.48 8.71
CA THR A 34 12.64 1.46 9.62
C THR A 34 11.66 1.22 10.77
N TYR A 35 11.64 -0.02 11.26
CA TYR A 35 10.78 -0.42 12.36
C TYR A 35 11.48 -1.46 13.23
N VAL A 36 11.48 -1.26 14.54
CA VAL A 36 11.99 -2.25 15.51
C VAL A 36 10.82 -3.12 15.96
N ALA A 37 10.89 -4.43 15.70
CA ALA A 37 9.79 -5.34 16.02
C ALA A 37 9.56 -5.45 17.53
N ALA A 38 8.33 -5.18 17.95
CA ALA A 38 7.89 -5.37 19.34
C ALA A 38 7.22 -6.73 19.58
N LEU A 39 6.87 -7.44 18.51
CA LEU A 39 6.16 -8.72 18.53
C LEU A 39 6.91 -9.74 17.66
N SER A 40 6.63 -11.02 17.89
CA SER A 40 7.15 -12.13 17.07
C SER A 40 6.38 -12.33 15.76
N ARG A 41 5.28 -11.60 15.58
CA ARG A 41 4.49 -11.56 14.36
C ARG A 41 3.81 -10.21 14.25
N THR A 42 3.78 -9.67 13.04
CA THR A 42 3.13 -8.39 12.75
C THR A 42 2.32 -8.46 11.48
N THR A 43 1.53 -7.42 11.24
CA THR A 43 0.71 -7.24 10.04
C THR A 43 1.00 -5.88 9.46
N LEU A 44 1.61 -5.84 8.27
CA LEU A 44 1.74 -4.60 7.50
C LEU A 44 0.39 -4.33 6.84
N ARG A 45 -0.15 -3.14 7.05
CA ARG A 45 -1.45 -2.72 6.51
C ARG A 45 -1.32 -1.37 5.81
N PHE A 46 -1.84 -1.33 4.59
CA PHE A 46 -2.15 -0.10 3.88
C PHE A 46 -3.65 0.17 4.00
N THR A 47 -4.00 1.36 4.45
CA THR A 47 -5.38 1.80 4.62
C THR A 47 -5.60 3.05 3.78
N SER A 48 -6.67 3.10 3.00
CA SER A 48 -6.93 4.29 2.19
C SER A 48 -8.40 4.60 1.94
N ALA A 49 -8.66 5.88 1.70
CA ALA A 49 -9.86 6.40 1.07
C ALA A 49 -9.46 7.59 0.18
N THR A 50 -10.08 7.76 -0.99
CA THR A 50 -9.67 8.77 -1.95
C THR A 50 -10.43 10.07 -1.78
N ALA A 51 -11.61 10.02 -1.16
CA ALA A 51 -12.54 11.12 -0.88
C ALA A 51 -13.02 11.90 -2.12
N ILE A 52 -12.65 11.44 -3.32
CA ILE A 52 -12.89 12.11 -4.60
C ILE A 52 -13.20 11.02 -5.62
N SER A 53 -14.35 11.14 -6.29
CA SER A 53 -14.74 10.24 -7.38
C SER A 53 -13.72 10.28 -8.52
N GLY A 54 -13.43 9.12 -9.10
CA GLY A 54 -12.44 8.98 -10.18
C GLY A 54 -10.99 9.16 -9.73
N LYS A 55 -10.68 9.20 -8.42
CA LYS A 55 -9.31 9.14 -7.90
C LYS A 55 -9.05 7.78 -7.26
N PHE A 56 -7.80 7.33 -7.35
CA PHE A 56 -7.34 6.09 -6.75
C PHE A 56 -6.01 6.26 -6.03
N TRP A 57 -5.75 5.38 -5.07
CA TRP A 57 -4.43 5.09 -4.53
C TRP A 57 -3.92 3.79 -5.14
N ALA A 58 -2.64 3.75 -5.50
CA ALA A 58 -1.99 2.53 -5.99
C ALA A 58 -0.72 2.23 -5.17
N VAL A 59 -0.53 0.97 -4.83
CA VAL A 59 0.64 0.47 -4.10
C VAL A 59 1.31 -0.61 -4.94
N ASP A 60 2.64 -0.56 -5.00
CA ASP A 60 3.44 -1.51 -5.77
C ASP A 60 4.78 -1.83 -5.07
N ASN A 61 5.40 -2.95 -5.43
CA ASN A 61 6.74 -3.36 -5.05
C ASN A 61 7.02 -3.23 -3.54
N VAL A 62 6.15 -3.84 -2.74
CA VAL A 62 6.24 -3.82 -1.28
C VAL A 62 7.31 -4.81 -0.81
N THR A 63 8.25 -4.33 -0.02
CA THR A 63 9.29 -5.17 0.59
C THR A 63 9.40 -4.92 2.08
N VAL A 64 9.64 -5.99 2.83
CA VAL A 64 10.02 -5.96 4.24
C VAL A 64 11.19 -6.91 4.43
N SER A 65 12.33 -6.40 4.87
CA SER A 65 13.51 -7.23 5.15
C SER A 65 14.15 -6.83 6.47
N ALA A 66 14.74 -7.78 7.19
CA ALA A 66 15.53 -7.46 8.37
C ALA A 66 16.77 -6.65 7.96
N SER A 67 17.16 -5.64 8.73
CA SER A 67 18.35 -4.84 8.42
C SER A 67 19.63 -5.67 8.46
N SER A 68 19.66 -6.77 9.21
CA SER A 68 20.75 -7.76 9.25
C SER A 68 20.74 -8.74 8.07
N SER A 69 19.65 -8.84 7.32
CA SER A 69 19.49 -9.74 6.17
C SER A 69 18.66 -9.07 5.06
N PRO A 70 19.19 -8.03 4.40
CA PRO A 70 18.42 -7.19 3.49
C PRO A 70 17.97 -7.90 2.21
N SER A 71 18.58 -9.05 1.87
CA SER A 71 18.25 -9.87 0.69
C SER A 71 17.04 -10.79 0.92
N VAL A 72 16.61 -10.99 2.16
CA VAL A 72 15.46 -11.85 2.48
C VAL A 72 14.22 -10.98 2.67
N ASN A 73 13.25 -11.11 1.76
CA ASN A 73 11.98 -10.43 1.86
C ASN A 73 10.96 -11.30 2.60
N LEU A 74 10.23 -10.70 3.53
CA LEU A 74 9.18 -11.35 4.32
C LEU A 74 7.79 -11.20 3.70
N ILE A 75 7.66 -10.35 2.69
CA ILE A 75 6.43 -10.17 1.93
C ILE A 75 6.40 -11.13 0.75
N ASN A 76 5.33 -11.91 0.65
CA ASN A 76 5.01 -12.69 -0.53
C ASN A 76 4.32 -11.82 -1.59
N ASN A 77 4.56 -12.13 -2.87
CA ASN A 77 3.96 -11.43 -4.02
C ASN A 77 4.14 -9.91 -3.95
N THR A 78 5.39 -9.48 -3.87
CA THR A 78 5.83 -8.11 -3.57
C THR A 78 5.38 -7.09 -4.60
N ALA A 79 5.43 -7.52 -5.87
CA ALA A 79 5.07 -6.76 -7.06
C ALA A 79 3.66 -7.11 -7.56
N PHE A 80 2.91 -7.93 -6.83
CA PHE A 80 1.56 -8.39 -7.21
C PHE A 80 1.45 -9.23 -8.50
N GLU A 81 2.55 -9.41 -9.25
CA GLU A 81 2.63 -10.14 -10.53
C GLU A 81 2.26 -11.63 -10.45
N SER A 82 2.18 -12.21 -9.25
CA SER A 82 1.71 -13.60 -9.08
C SER A 82 0.17 -13.73 -9.08
N GLY A 83 -0.55 -12.61 -9.24
CA GLY A 83 -2.00 -12.57 -9.34
C GLY A 83 -2.71 -11.97 -8.12
N PRO A 84 -4.04 -11.80 -8.20
CA PRO A 84 -4.81 -10.87 -7.37
C PRO A 84 -5.02 -11.26 -5.90
N SER A 85 -4.58 -12.44 -5.48
CA SER A 85 -4.88 -12.97 -4.13
C SER A 85 -3.72 -13.73 -3.49
N VAL A 86 -2.54 -13.77 -4.11
CA VAL A 86 -1.41 -14.52 -3.55
C VAL A 86 -0.80 -13.70 -2.41
N GLY A 87 -0.99 -14.18 -1.17
CA GLY A 87 -0.34 -13.65 0.03
C GLY A 87 -0.97 -12.39 0.64
N TRP A 88 -1.90 -11.73 -0.04
CA TRP A 88 -2.51 -10.47 0.40
C TRP A 88 -3.99 -10.63 0.71
N ASN A 89 -4.41 -10.07 1.83
CA ASN A 89 -5.83 -9.87 2.12
C ASN A 89 -6.23 -8.47 1.66
N VAL A 90 -7.27 -8.41 0.81
CA VAL A 90 -7.87 -7.16 0.34
C VAL A 90 -9.28 -7.06 0.92
N TYR A 91 -9.57 -5.96 1.59
CA TYR A 91 -10.88 -5.72 2.19
C TYR A 91 -11.47 -4.43 1.63
N SER A 92 -12.70 -4.56 1.11
CA SER A 92 -13.53 -3.42 0.75
C SER A 92 -14.71 -3.28 1.70
N CYS A 93 -14.74 -2.17 2.44
CA CYS A 93 -15.91 -1.76 3.20
C CYS A 93 -16.76 -0.82 2.33
N GLY A 94 -18.02 -1.17 2.11
CA GLY A 94 -18.97 -0.31 1.39
C GLY A 94 -19.09 -0.59 -0.12
N SER A 95 -20.33 -0.60 -0.61
CA SER A 95 -20.68 -0.92 -2.00
C SER A 95 -20.20 0.11 -3.03
N SER A 96 -19.82 1.31 -2.59
CA SER A 96 -19.31 2.40 -3.44
C SER A 96 -17.80 2.40 -3.59
N CYS A 97 -17.09 1.44 -3.00
CA CYS A 97 -15.64 1.40 -2.95
C CYS A 97 -15.10 0.17 -3.64
N THR A 98 -14.08 0.36 -4.47
CA THR A 98 -13.40 -0.70 -5.19
C THR A 98 -11.96 -0.80 -4.73
N SER A 99 -11.58 -1.99 -4.27
CA SER A 99 -10.19 -2.34 -3.95
C SER A 99 -9.86 -3.68 -4.56
N SER A 100 -8.78 -3.71 -5.32
CA SER A 100 -8.34 -4.93 -5.98
C SER A 100 -6.87 -4.85 -6.30
N ILE A 101 -6.20 -5.99 -6.23
CA ILE A 101 -4.99 -6.21 -7.00
C ILE A 101 -5.43 -6.43 -8.45
N MET A 102 -4.97 -5.59 -9.37
CA MET A 102 -5.46 -5.58 -10.75
C MET A 102 -4.35 -5.32 -11.76
N ASN A 103 -4.51 -5.88 -12.96
CA ASN A 103 -3.64 -5.57 -14.07
C ASN A 103 -4.05 -4.22 -14.68
N SER A 104 -3.13 -3.26 -14.74
CA SER A 104 -3.43 -1.90 -15.20
C SER A 104 -2.21 -1.22 -15.80
N ILE A 105 -2.44 -0.41 -16.85
CA ILE A 105 -1.43 0.52 -17.39
C ILE A 105 -0.97 1.56 -16.37
N ASN A 106 -1.74 1.77 -15.31
CA ASN A 106 -1.41 2.72 -14.25
C ASN A 106 -0.48 2.11 -13.17
N CYS A 107 -0.16 0.82 -13.26
CA CYS A 107 0.79 0.17 -12.37
C CYS A 107 2.23 0.63 -12.65
N LEU A 108 3.14 0.36 -11.71
CA LEU A 108 4.51 0.84 -11.82
C LEU A 108 5.17 0.29 -13.09
N GLY A 109 5.88 1.14 -13.83
CA GLY A 109 6.46 0.73 -15.12
C GLY A 109 5.52 0.83 -16.32
N GLY A 110 4.28 1.32 -16.13
CA GLY A 110 3.33 1.57 -17.23
C GLY A 110 2.47 0.35 -17.61
N GLY A 111 2.38 -0.65 -16.73
CA GLY A 111 1.67 -1.90 -16.96
C GLY A 111 1.93 -2.90 -15.84
N GLY A 112 1.27 -4.06 -15.90
CA GLY A 112 1.45 -5.12 -14.90
C GLY A 112 0.41 -5.05 -13.78
N TRP A 113 0.69 -5.73 -12.68
CA TRP A 113 -0.22 -5.88 -11.55
C TRP A 113 0.19 -4.95 -10.41
N CYS A 114 -0.79 -4.30 -9.80
CA CYS A 114 -0.59 -3.51 -8.59
C CYS A 114 -1.87 -3.50 -7.78
N TYR A 115 -1.78 -3.17 -6.50
CA TYR A 115 -2.95 -2.88 -5.70
C TYR A 115 -3.49 -1.51 -6.07
N GLN A 116 -4.80 -1.40 -6.34
CA GLN A 116 -5.50 -0.14 -6.50
C GLN A 116 -6.72 -0.07 -5.59
N ASN A 117 -6.92 1.12 -5.03
CA ASN A 117 -8.08 1.47 -4.25
C ASN A 117 -8.73 2.76 -4.77
N SER A 118 -10.02 2.69 -5.07
CA SER A 118 -10.87 3.85 -5.36
C SER A 118 -12.06 3.86 -4.41
N CYS A 119 -12.09 4.83 -3.50
CA CYS A 119 -13.16 4.95 -2.52
C CYS A 119 -13.45 6.43 -2.24
N ALA A 120 -14.47 6.95 -2.90
CA ALA A 120 -14.88 8.35 -2.77
C ALA A 120 -15.51 8.65 -1.39
N ASP A 121 -15.89 7.61 -0.65
CA ASP A 121 -16.45 7.71 0.69
C ASP A 121 -15.35 7.59 1.76
N THR A 122 -15.20 8.62 2.60
CA THR A 122 -14.20 8.62 3.68
C THR A 122 -14.64 7.89 4.94
N THR A 123 -15.91 7.48 5.03
CA THR A 123 -16.41 6.67 6.15
C THR A 123 -16.06 5.19 6.01
N ASN A 124 -15.72 4.78 4.79
CA ASN A 124 -15.49 3.40 4.39
C ASN A 124 -14.00 3.21 4.04
N LEU A 125 -13.21 2.77 5.00
CA LEU A 125 -11.79 2.53 4.78
C LEU A 125 -11.55 1.19 4.07
N GLN A 126 -10.46 1.14 3.32
CA GLN A 126 -10.13 0.05 2.44
C GLN A 126 -8.74 -0.45 2.80
N PHE A 127 -8.56 -1.77 2.83
CA PHE A 127 -7.37 -2.36 3.44
C PHE A 127 -6.67 -3.32 2.48
N LEU A 128 -5.35 -3.21 2.41
CA LEU A 128 -4.45 -4.22 1.87
C LEU A 128 -3.51 -4.62 3.00
N GLU A 129 -3.45 -5.91 3.33
CA GLU A 129 -2.58 -6.36 4.42
C GLU A 129 -1.97 -7.75 4.20
N GLN A 130 -0.83 -7.95 4.82
CA GLN A 130 -0.15 -9.24 4.92
C GLN A 130 0.50 -9.36 6.30
N SER A 131 0.37 -10.54 6.89
CA SER A 131 1.04 -10.88 8.15
C SER A 131 2.27 -11.72 7.90
N PHE A 132 3.31 -11.50 8.69
CA PHE A 132 4.57 -12.24 8.61
C PHE A 132 5.23 -12.31 9.98
N ASP A 133 6.09 -13.31 10.16
CA ASP A 133 6.81 -13.50 11.41
C ASP A 133 7.98 -12.51 11.51
N THR A 134 8.23 -12.06 12.73
CA THR A 134 9.30 -11.12 13.08
C THR A 134 10.06 -11.62 14.30
N VAL A 135 11.25 -11.06 14.53
CA VAL A 135 12.04 -11.32 15.73
C VAL A 135 12.03 -10.07 16.58
N VAL A 136 11.54 -10.19 17.82
CA VAL A 136 11.47 -9.05 18.75
C VAL A 136 12.85 -8.41 18.92
N GLY A 137 12.91 -7.08 18.82
CA GLY A 137 14.14 -6.29 18.89
C GLY A 137 14.91 -6.16 17.58
N VAL A 138 14.56 -6.90 16.52
CA VAL A 138 15.19 -6.76 15.20
C VAL A 138 14.60 -5.55 14.45
N THR A 139 15.48 -4.78 13.83
CA THR A 139 15.10 -3.70 12.90
C THR A 139 14.77 -4.24 11.53
N TYR A 140 13.66 -3.79 10.97
CA TYR A 140 13.18 -4.10 9.64
C TYR A 140 13.16 -2.85 8.77
N ASN A 141 13.53 -3.00 7.51
CA ASN A 141 13.38 -2.00 6.46
C ASN A 141 12.10 -2.28 5.70
N ILE A 142 11.22 -1.28 5.58
CA ILE A 142 9.96 -1.35 4.85
C ILE A 142 10.07 -0.42 3.65
N ASN A 143 9.81 -0.91 2.45
CA ASN A 143 9.78 -0.10 1.24
C ASN A 143 8.51 -0.39 0.44
N TYR A 144 7.98 0.63 -0.22
CA TYR A 144 6.91 0.47 -1.20
C TYR A 144 6.88 1.67 -2.15
N TRP A 145 6.25 1.49 -3.29
CA TRP A 145 5.90 2.56 -4.21
C TRP A 145 4.44 2.96 -4.02
N LEU A 146 4.16 4.25 -4.08
CA LEU A 146 2.82 4.82 -3.92
C LEU A 146 2.54 5.85 -5.01
N LEU A 147 1.32 5.82 -5.53
CA LEU A 147 0.77 6.81 -6.45
C LEU A 147 -0.65 7.17 -6.01
N ARG A 148 -1.03 8.44 -6.11
CA ARG A 148 -2.43 8.87 -6.19
C ARG A 148 -2.76 9.29 -7.61
N GLY A 149 -3.49 8.44 -8.32
CA GLY A 149 -3.88 8.67 -9.71
C GLY A 149 -5.32 9.14 -9.87
N GLY A 150 -5.73 9.33 -11.12
CA GLY A 150 -7.12 9.60 -11.49
C GLY A 150 -7.57 8.85 -12.75
N SER A 151 -8.87 8.82 -12.99
CA SER A 151 -9.50 8.30 -14.20
C SER A 151 -9.09 9.17 -15.38
N GLY A 152 -7.96 8.80 -15.98
CA GLY A 152 -7.23 9.57 -16.99
C GLY A 152 -5.73 9.31 -16.82
N VAL A 153 -5.28 8.14 -17.30
CA VAL A 153 -3.91 7.71 -17.61
C VAL A 153 -2.78 8.37 -16.80
N ALA A 154 -2.09 7.60 -15.95
CA ALA A 154 -0.81 8.00 -15.39
C ALA A 154 0.23 8.16 -16.52
N THR A 155 0.42 9.38 -17.04
CA THR A 155 1.47 9.68 -18.01
C THR A 155 2.76 10.02 -17.28
N GLY A 156 3.77 9.14 -17.40
CA GLY A 156 5.18 9.49 -17.23
C GLY A 156 5.80 9.08 -15.91
N ILE A 157 6.75 8.14 -15.99
CA ILE A 157 7.90 8.09 -15.08
C ILE A 157 8.73 9.33 -15.43
N GLN A 158 8.93 10.26 -14.49
CA GLN A 158 9.95 11.30 -14.61
C GLN A 158 11.28 10.80 -14.06
#